data_AF-A0A437J4L7-F1
#
_entry.id   AF-A0A437J4L7-F1
#
_cell.length_a   1.000
_cell.length_b   1.000
_cell.length_c   1.000
_cell.angle_alpha   90.00
_cell.angle_beta   90.00
_cell.angle_gamma   90.00
#
_symmetry.space_group_name_H-M   'P 1'
#
loop_
_entity.id
_entity.type
_entity.pdbx_description
1 polymer ?
#
loop_
_entity_poly.entity_id
_entity_poly.type
_entity_poly.pdbx_seq_one_letter_code
_entity_poly.pdbx_strand_id
1 'polypeptide(L)' 'MAMRILKFDLNTYNQTKDLPGGPVFGVVEEELADIEMFTDQHGNPTRGGMIGYALAYLLMAGFVGAIFYLL' A
#
# COMPACT_ATOMS: atom_id res chain seq x y z
N MET A 1 11.42 8.13 -2.61
CA MET A 1 10.67 8.10 -3.89
C MET A 1 9.63 7.03 -3.68
N ALA A 2 8.39 7.40 -3.35
CA ALA A 2 7.35 6.44 -3.03
C ALA A 2 6.98 5.61 -4.27
N MET A 3 6.72 4.32 -4.07
CA MET A 3 6.28 3.44 -5.15
C MET A 3 4.82 3.77 -5.50
N ARG A 4 4.57 4.11 -6.76
CA ARG A 4 3.23 4.42 -7.27
C ARG A 4 2.70 3.25 -8.06
N ILE A 5 1.48 2.83 -7.76
CA ILE A 5 0.77 1.81 -8.54
C ILE A 5 -0.36 2.48 -9.33
N LEU A 6 -0.47 2.09 -10.60
CA LEU A 6 -1.61 2.46 -11.43
C LEU A 6 -2.77 1.52 -11.11
N LYS A 7 -3.87 2.10 -10.64
CA LYS A 7 -5.08 1.36 -10.30
C LYS A 7 -6.23 1.87 -11.14
N PHE A 8 -7.10 0.96 -11.56
CA PHE A 8 -8.32 1.32 -12.26
C PHE A 8 -9.21 2.20 -11.37
N ASP A 9 -9.67 3.33 -11.92
CA ASP A 9 -10.59 4.23 -11.21
C ASP A 9 -12.00 3.65 -11.20
N LEU A 10 -12.21 2.72 -10.28
CA LEU A 10 -13.49 2.05 -10.09
C LEU A 10 -14.58 3.03 -9.64
N ASN A 11 -14.21 4.12 -8.96
CA ASN A 11 -15.16 5.11 -8.48
C ASN A 11 -15.74 5.90 -9.66
N THR A 12 -14.89 6.45 -10.52
CA THR A 12 -15.33 7.16 -11.72
C THR A 12 -16.09 6.24 -12.66
N TYR A 13 -15.66 4.99 -12.83
CA TYR A 13 -16.44 4.01 -13.59
C TYR A 13 -17.84 3.80 -13.01
N ASN A 14 -17.95 3.55 -11.70
CA ASN A 14 -19.23 3.29 -11.05
C ASN A 14 -20.19 4.49 -11.13
N GLN A 15 -19.66 5.71 -11.15
CA GLN A 15 -20.45 6.93 -11.29
C GLN A 15 -20.92 7.19 -12.72
N THR A 16 -20.22 6.67 -13.73
CA THR A 16 -20.44 7.03 -15.15
C THR A 16 -20.98 5.89 -16.00
N LYS A 17 -20.96 4.64 -15.52
CA LYS A 17 -21.38 3.44 -16.27
C LYS A 17 -22.77 3.48 -16.88
N ASP A 18 -23.69 4.24 -16.29
CA ASP A 18 -25.09 4.34 -16.72
C ASP A 18 -25.37 5.65 -17.50
N LEU A 19 -24.35 6.44 -17.83
CA LEU A 19 -24.50 7.68 -18.58
C LEU A 19 -24.77 7.40 -20.08
N PRO A 20 -25.57 8.24 -20.77
CA PRO A 20 -25.90 8.05 -22.20
C PRO A 20 -24.69 8.07 -23.14
N GLY A 21 -23.58 8.70 -22.72
CA GLY A 21 -22.32 8.74 -23.45
C GLY A 21 -21.38 7.55 -23.19
N GLY A 22 -21.81 6.62 -22.33
CA GLY A 22 -21.02 5.47 -21.89
C GLY A 22 -20.13 5.73 -20.66
N PRO A 23 -19.59 4.66 -20.05
CA PRO A 23 -18.67 4.74 -18.93
C PRO A 23 -17.40 5.50 -19.27
N VAL A 24 -16.93 6.30 -18.31
CA VAL A 24 -15.60 6.89 -18.33
C VAL A 24 -14.62 5.89 -17.72
N PHE A 25 -13.59 5.55 -18.49
CA PHE A 25 -12.49 4.70 -18.05
C PHE A 25 -11.27 5.55 -17.73
N GLY A 26 -10.65 5.28 -16.58
CA GLY A 26 -9.46 5.99 -16.14
C GLY A 26 -8.61 5.12 -15.22
N VAL A 27 -7.37 5.56 -15.03
CA VAL A 27 -6.47 5.03 -14.02
C VAL A 27 -6.05 6.17 -13.10
N VAL A 28 -5.96 5.86 -11.81
CA VAL A 28 -5.45 6.76 -10.78
C VAL A 28 -4.12 6.20 -10.26
N GLU A 29 -3.21 7.11 -9.94
CA GLU A 29 -1.98 6.78 -9.22
C GLU A 29 -2.31 6.69 -7.73
N GLU A 30 -2.10 5.51 -7.15
CA GLU A 30 -2.18 5.31 -5.70
C GLU A 30 -0.76 5.22 -5.15
N GLU A 31 -0.48 6.02 -4.11
CA GLU A 31 0.78 5.99 -3.40
C GLU A 31 0.75 4.82 -2.41
N LEU A 32 1.66 3.86 -2.59
CA LEU A 32 1.79 2.79 -1.61
C LEU A 32 2.43 3.37 -0.35
N ALA A 33 1.79 3.16 0.79
CA ALA A 33 2.34 3.54 2.07
C ALA A 33 3.62 2.72 2.32
N ASP A 34 4.75 3.40 2.43
CA ASP A 34 6.01 2.78 2.82
C ASP A 34 5.94 2.41 4.31
N ILE A 35 6.53 1.27 4.68
CA ILE A 35 6.78 0.96 6.08
C ILE A 35 7.90 1.89 6.53
N GLU A 36 7.57 2.89 7.33
CA GLU A 36 8.54 3.84 7.86
C GLU A 36 8.96 3.49 9.29
N MET A 37 10.22 3.75 9.61
CA MET A 37 10.75 3.55 10.95
C MET A 37 10.51 4.78 11.82
N PHE A 38 9.91 4.60 13.00
CA PHE A 38 9.71 5.69 13.95
C PHE A 38 11.05 6.25 14.47
N THR A 39 11.27 7.53 14.23
CA THR A 39 12.45 8.28 14.65
C THR A 39 12.12 9.24 15.79
N ASP A 40 13.17 9.65 16.52
CA ASP A 40 13.07 10.71 17.52
C ASP A 40 13.09 12.11 16.87
N GLN A 41 13.02 13.15 17.70
CA GLN A 41 13.06 14.56 17.28
C GLN A 41 14.36 14.97 16.55
N HIS A 42 15.41 14.15 16.60
CA HIS A 42 16.69 14.36 15.92
C HIS A 42 16.84 13.48 14.67
N GLY A 43 15.81 12.71 14.32
CA GLY A 43 15.81 11.78 13.19
C GLY A 43 16.51 10.45 13.47
N ASN A 44 16.90 10.17 14.72
CA ASN A 44 17.52 8.90 15.06
C ASN A 44 16.47 7.81 15.27
N PRO A 45 16.71 6.58 14.80
CA PRO A 45 15.81 5.46 15.04
C PRO A 45 15.58 5.23 16.55
N THR A 46 14.33 5.23 16.97
CA THR A 46 14.01 4.86 18.36
C THR A 46 14.13 3.36 18.54
N ARG A 47 14.43 2.89 19.76
CA ARG A 47 14.42 1.44 20.05
C ARG A 47 13.07 0.79 19.74
N GLY A 48 11.98 1.46 20.11
CA GLY A 48 10.63 1.02 19.77
C GLY A 48 10.39 0.99 18.26
N GLY A 49 10.84 2.01 17.54
CA GLY A 49 10.76 2.09 16.08
C GLY A 49 11.53 0.97 15.40
N MET A 50 12.75 0.66 15.83
CA MET A 50 13.54 -0.45 15.29
C MET A 50 12.87 -1.81 15.51
N ILE A 51 12.33 -2.06 16.71
CA ILE A 51 11.64 -3.32 17.02
C ILE A 51 10.35 -3.43 16.19
N GLY A 52 9.54 -2.38 16.16
CA GLY A 52 8.29 -2.36 15.39
C GLY A 52 8.54 -2.55 13.89
N TYR A 53 9.56 -1.89 13.36
CA TYR A 53 9.99 -2.03 11.97
C TYR A 53 10.41 -3.48 11.66
N ALA A 54 11.25 -4.08 12.49
CA ALA A 54 11.67 -5.47 12.32
C ALA A 54 10.48 -6.46 12.38
N LEU A 55 9.56 -6.25 13.32
CA LEU A 55 8.36 -7.08 13.46
C LEU A 55 7.43 -6.97 12.24
N ALA A 56 7.27 -5.77 11.66
CA ALA A 56 6.46 -5.57 10.47
C ALA A 56 6.98 -6.40 9.29
N TYR A 57 8.29 -6.40 9.05
CA TYR A 57 8.91 -7.22 7.99
C TYR A 57 8.84 -8.72 8.29
N LEU A 58 9.01 -9.14 9.56
CA LEU A 58 8.86 -10.55 9.94
C LEU A 58 7.44 -11.05 9.70
N LEU A 59 6.43 -10.26 10.05
CA LEU A 59 5.03 -10.62 9.79
C LEU A 59 4.72 -10.66 8.29
N MET A 60 5.22 -9.68 7.52
CA MET A 60 5.05 -9.66 6.07
C MET A 60 5.68 -10.90 5.42
N ALA A 61 6.94 -11.22 5.77
CA ALA A 61 7.62 -12.41 5.26
C ALA A 61 6.93 -13.70 5.71
N GLY A 62 6.48 -13.78 6.96
CA GLY A 62 5.74 -14.91 7.49
C GLY A 62 4.42 -15.13 6.77
N PHE A 63 3.67 -14.07 6.50
CA PHE A 63 2.41 -14.13 5.75
C PHE A 63 2.64 -14.62 4.31
N VAL A 64 3.61 -14.05 3.60
CA VAL A 64 3.98 -14.49 2.25
C VAL A 64 4.42 -15.96 2.26
N GLY A 65 5.25 -16.37 3.21
CA GLY A 65 5.67 -17.77 3.36
C GLY A 65 4.51 -18.71 3.65
N ALA A 66 3.55 -18.29 4.48
CA ALA A 66 2.35 -19.08 4.77
C ALA A 66 1.46 -19.28 3.54
N ILE A 67 1.34 -18.28 2.67
CA ILE A 67 0.63 -18.41 1.38
C ILE A 67 1.24 -19.56 0.57
N PHE A 68 2.57 -19.62 0.41
CA PHE A 68 3.24 -20.69 -0.34
C PHE A 68 3.15 -22.06 0.32
N TYR A 69 3.00 -22.12 1.64
CA TYR A 69 2.85 -23.38 2.36
C TYR A 69 1.41 -23.92 2.30
N LEU A 70 0.42 -23.03 2.29
CA LEU A 70 -1.00 -23.38 2.40
C LEU A 70 -1.76 -23.45 1.07
N LEU A 71 -1.33 -22.69 0.05
CA LEU A 71 -1.89 -22.71 -1.32
C LEU A 71 -1.01 -23.52 -2.26
#